data_AF-A0A9P6YY72-F1
#
_entry.id   AF-A0A9P6YY72-F1
#
_cell.length_a   1.000
_cell.length_b   1.000
_cell.length_c   1.000
_cell.angle_alpha   90.00
_cell.angle_beta   90.00
_cell.angle_gamma   90.00
#
_symmetry.space_group_name_H-M   'P 1'
#
loop_
_entity.id
_entity.type
_entity.pdbx_description
1 polymer ?
#
loop_
_entity_poly.entity_id
_entity_poly.type
_entity_poly.pdbx_seq_one_letter_code
_entity_poly.pdbx_strand_id
1 'polypeptide(L)'
;MVLSAINHDITSKANTPPGVADSRHNQLKKLELYKEYNYSYLADEIIRLYGLKYLEILLLETSGCFGSTDRPKIAFDHHKGLFGVLAMLRNITDEFSFASMNTFTKCKIFSVRAAGENIYLWSLLFEPEGSMFELWQEHMVGQQRI
;
A
#
# COMPACT_ATOMS: atom_id res chain seq x y z
N MET A 1 -9.00 51.01 0.17
CA MET A 1 -9.93 51.63 1.15
C MET A 1 -10.90 50.53 1.58
N VAL A 2 -10.53 49.77 2.63
CA VAL A 2 -11.25 49.50 3.91
C VAL A 2 -12.69 48.98 3.70
N LEU A 3 -13.11 47.77 4.10
CA LEU A 3 -13.29 47.19 5.46
C LEU A 3 -13.41 45.65 5.34
N SER A 4 -12.60 44.82 6.00
CA SER A 4 -12.68 44.27 7.39
C SER A 4 -13.89 43.36 7.71
N ALA A 5 -13.55 42.09 7.97
CA ALA A 5 -14.02 41.17 9.03
C ALA A 5 -15.53 40.87 9.18
N ILE A 6 -15.89 39.58 9.05
CA ILE A 6 -16.62 38.84 10.09
C ILE A 6 -16.07 37.40 10.15
N ASN A 7 -15.46 37.10 11.29
CA ASN A 7 -15.22 35.75 11.79
C ASN A 7 -16.57 35.18 12.21
N HIS A 8 -17.01 34.05 11.64
CA HIS A 8 -17.99 33.21 12.31
C HIS A 8 -17.59 31.75 12.18
N ASP A 9 -16.99 31.30 13.28
CA ASP A 9 -16.97 29.96 13.80
C ASP A 9 -18.21 29.15 13.36
N ILE A 10 -18.03 28.21 12.43
CA ILE A 10 -18.88 27.05 12.27
C ILE A 10 -17.95 25.86 12.15
N THR A 11 -17.47 25.43 13.31
CA THR A 11 -17.08 24.05 13.56
C THR A 11 -18.28 23.15 13.22
N SER A 12 -18.34 22.63 11.99
CA SER A 12 -19.19 21.48 11.70
C SER A 12 -18.56 20.24 12.34
N LYS A 13 -18.85 20.06 13.64
CA LYS A 13 -18.80 18.73 14.24
C LYS A 13 -19.84 17.89 13.52
N ALA A 14 -19.41 17.19 12.47
CA ALA A 14 -20.17 16.09 11.91
C ALA A 14 -20.25 15.01 12.99
N ASN A 15 -21.38 14.96 13.69
CA ASN A 15 -21.73 13.84 14.54
C ASN A 15 -22.03 12.65 13.62
N THR A 16 -21.00 11.86 13.31
CA THR A 16 -21.19 10.55 12.67
C THR A 16 -21.91 9.63 13.66
N PRO A 17 -23.00 8.96 13.25
CA PRO A 17 -23.68 8.00 14.12
C PRO A 17 -22.74 6.84 14.47
N PRO A 18 -22.83 6.28 15.69
CA PRO A 18 -21.96 5.18 16.10
C PRO A 18 -22.23 3.98 15.21
N GLY A 19 -21.25 3.63 14.36
CA GLY A 19 -21.33 2.50 13.44
C GLY A 19 -21.06 2.82 11.96
N VAL A 20 -20.86 4.08 11.57
CA VAL A 20 -20.41 4.41 10.20
C VAL A 20 -18.90 4.55 10.19
N ALA A 21 -18.22 3.66 9.46
CA ALA A 21 -16.78 3.73 9.26
C ALA A 21 -16.44 5.02 8.50
N ASP A 22 -15.76 5.95 9.17
CA ASP A 22 -15.16 7.11 8.52
C ASP A 22 -14.20 6.66 7.42
N SER A 23 -14.22 7.34 6.27
CA SER A 23 -13.27 7.11 5.18
C SER A 23 -11.83 7.09 5.70
N ARG A 24 -11.04 6.11 5.24
CA ARG A 24 -9.62 5.89 5.60
C ARG A 24 -8.80 7.19 5.58
N HIS A 25 -9.08 8.09 4.63
CA HIS A 25 -8.42 9.40 4.52
C HIS A 25 -8.68 10.33 5.73
N ASN A 26 -9.84 10.25 6.36
CA ASN A 26 -10.22 11.06 7.53
C ASN A 26 -9.70 10.47 8.85
N GLN A 27 -9.63 9.14 8.96
CA GLN A 27 -9.07 8.47 10.14
C GLN A 27 -7.55 8.66 10.22
N LEU A 28 -6.85 8.58 9.08
CA LEU A 28 -5.40 8.74 8.99
C LEU A 28 -4.92 10.16 9.28
N LYS A 29 -5.71 11.20 8.94
CA LYS A 29 -5.43 12.60 9.32
C LYS A 29 -5.43 12.84 10.83
N LYS A 30 -6.10 11.97 11.59
CA LYS A 30 -6.25 12.06 13.04
C LYS A 30 -5.04 11.54 13.81
N LEU A 31 -4.19 10.74 13.14
CA LEU A 31 -2.88 10.35 13.63
C LEU A 31 -1.88 11.37 13.09
N GLU A 32 -1.16 12.07 13.96
CA GLU A 32 -0.08 13.01 13.58
C GLU A 32 1.10 12.35 12.82
N LEU A 33 0.96 11.08 12.44
CA LEU A 33 1.87 10.25 11.63
C LEU A 33 1.80 10.54 10.13
N TYR A 34 0.90 11.44 9.69
CA TYR A 34 0.67 11.76 8.27
C TYR A 34 1.32 13.07 7.80
N LYS A 35 2.44 13.47 8.41
CA LYS A 35 3.29 14.52 7.85
C LYS A 35 4.44 13.87 7.07
N GLU A 36 4.40 14.08 5.75
CA GLU A 36 5.52 13.93 4.80
C GLU A 36 5.88 12.55 4.22
N TYR A 37 4.90 11.71 3.86
CA TYR A 37 5.17 10.65 2.86
C TYR A 37 4.29 10.88 1.64
N ASN A 38 4.86 11.57 0.65
CA ASN A 38 4.20 12.03 -0.58
C ASN A 38 4.12 10.92 -1.65
N TYR A 39 3.84 9.69 -1.24
CA TYR A 39 3.79 8.51 -2.10
C TYR A 39 2.37 7.98 -2.13
N SER A 40 1.57 8.54 -3.03
CA SER A 40 0.15 8.18 -3.14
C SER A 40 -0.02 6.98 -4.06
N TYR A 41 0.36 5.78 -3.62
CA TYR A 41 -0.23 4.58 -4.18
C TYR A 41 -1.41 4.14 -3.31
N LEU A 42 -2.48 3.66 -3.94
CA LEU A 42 -3.69 3.23 -3.25
C LEU A 42 -3.65 1.71 -3.08
N ALA A 43 -3.27 1.27 -1.88
CA ALA A 43 -3.36 -0.12 -1.46
C ALA A 43 -4.56 -0.32 -0.52
N ASP A 44 -5.12 -1.53 -0.51
CA ASP A 44 -6.17 -1.89 0.44
C ASP A 44 -5.60 -1.97 1.85
N GLU A 45 -4.45 -2.62 2.02
CA GLU A 45 -3.67 -2.57 3.26
C GLU A 45 -2.16 -2.56 3.06
N ILE A 46 -1.43 -2.08 4.08
CA ILE A 46 0.04 -2.01 4.12
C ILE A 46 0.51 -2.43 5.51
N ILE A 47 1.51 -3.31 5.59
CA ILE A 47 2.18 -3.64 6.85
C ILE A 47 3.51 -2.87 6.94
N ARG A 48 3.75 -2.29 8.12
CA ARG A 48 4.92 -1.46 8.41
C ARG A 48 5.72 -2.01 9.58
N LEU A 49 7.04 -1.86 9.54
CA LEU A 49 7.92 -2.15 10.69
C LEU A 49 7.92 -0.98 11.67
N TYR A 50 7.46 -1.24 12.89
CA TYR A 50 7.57 -0.28 13.98
C TYR A 50 9.02 -0.20 14.48
N GLY A 51 9.52 1.01 14.73
CA GLY A 51 10.89 1.24 15.21
C GLY A 51 11.97 1.36 14.12
N LEU A 52 11.67 0.99 12.86
CA LEU A 52 12.55 1.24 11.71
C LEU A 52 11.87 2.19 10.73
N LYS A 53 11.76 3.46 11.13
CA LYS A 53 11.25 4.57 10.29
C LYS A 53 9.92 4.28 9.55
N TYR A 54 9.06 3.44 10.14
CA TYR A 54 7.77 3.02 9.57
C TYR A 54 7.89 2.39 8.17
N LEU A 55 8.99 1.68 7.91
CA LEU A 55 9.26 1.05 6.61
C LEU A 55 8.13 0.10 6.21
N GLU A 56 7.61 0.28 5.01
CA GLU A 56 6.56 -0.57 4.42
C GLU A 56 7.21 -1.85 3.89
N ILE A 57 6.71 -3.01 4.33
CA ILE A 57 7.32 -4.32 4.02
C ILE A 57 6.38 -5.27 3.27
N LEU A 58 5.07 -5.00 3.33
CA LEU A 58 4.05 -5.81 2.68
C LEU A 58 2.90 -4.93 2.20
N LEU A 59 2.46 -5.18 0.97
CA LEU A 59 1.29 -4.53 0.38
C LEU A 59 0.21 -5.54 0.05
N LEU A 60 -1.03 -5.27 0.46
CA LEU A 60 -2.20 -6.09 0.19
C LEU A 60 -3.13 -5.39 -0.82
N GLU A 61 -3.54 -6.15 -1.84
CA GLU A 61 -4.59 -5.79 -2.79
C GLU A 61 -5.65 -6.90 -2.85
N THR A 62 -6.91 -6.49 -2.96
CA THR A 62 -8.08 -7.36 -3.05
C THR A 62 -8.80 -7.12 -4.37
N SER A 63 -8.91 -8.19 -5.17
CA SER A 63 -9.51 -8.14 -6.50
C SER A 63 -11.00 -8.43 -6.47
N GLY A 64 -11.76 -7.51 -5.87
CA GLY A 64 -13.21 -7.67 -5.68
C GLY A 64 -13.58 -8.55 -4.48
N CYS A 65 -14.84 -8.98 -4.41
CA CYS A 65 -15.31 -9.85 -3.34
C CYS A 65 -14.76 -11.28 -3.48
N PHE A 66 -14.78 -12.04 -2.37
CA PHE A 66 -14.41 -13.46 -2.37
C PHE A 66 -15.24 -14.25 -3.41
N GLY A 67 -14.56 -15.07 -4.20
CA GLY A 67 -15.16 -15.82 -5.32
C GLY A 67 -15.40 -14.98 -6.59
N SER A 68 -15.06 -13.69 -6.60
CA SER A 68 -15.17 -12.85 -7.80
C SER A 68 -14.27 -13.37 -8.91
N THR A 69 -14.83 -13.54 -10.11
CA THR A 69 -14.11 -13.95 -11.32
C THR A 69 -14.00 -12.82 -12.35
N ASP A 70 -14.18 -11.57 -11.93
CA ASP A 70 -14.04 -10.39 -12.79
C ASP A 70 -12.58 -10.23 -13.25
N ARG A 71 -12.29 -10.75 -14.44
CA ARG A 71 -10.94 -10.76 -15.01
C ARG A 71 -10.37 -9.36 -15.21
N PRO A 72 -11.10 -8.38 -15.78
CA PRO A 72 -10.66 -6.99 -15.83
C PRO A 72 -10.21 -6.46 -14.46
N LYS A 73 -11.02 -6.66 -13.41
CA LYS A 73 -10.69 -6.21 -12.06
C LYS A 73 -9.46 -6.90 -11.49
N ILE A 74 -9.39 -8.24 -11.61
CA ILE A 74 -8.24 -9.04 -11.17
C ILE A 74 -6.94 -8.63 -11.85
N ALA A 75 -6.98 -8.38 -13.16
CA ALA A 75 -5.82 -7.91 -13.91
C ALA A 75 -5.44 -6.50 -13.48
N PHE A 76 -6.40 -5.59 -13.37
CA PHE A 76 -6.15 -4.21 -12.97
C PHE A 76 -5.50 -4.12 -11.58
N ASP A 77 -6.05 -4.82 -10.59
CA ASP A 77 -5.52 -4.80 -9.22
C ASP A 77 -4.15 -5.49 -9.10
N HIS A 78 -3.83 -6.42 -9.99
CA HIS A 78 -2.47 -6.95 -10.08
C HIS A 78 -1.45 -5.88 -10.48
N HIS A 79 -1.78 -5.05 -11.47
CA HIS A 79 -0.93 -3.94 -11.87
C HIS A 79 -0.84 -2.88 -10.77
N LYS A 80 -1.95 -2.60 -10.05
CA LYS A 80 -1.92 -1.74 -8.86
C LYS A 80 -0.93 -2.24 -7.81
N GLY A 81 -0.97 -3.55 -7.51
CA GLY A 81 -0.04 -4.18 -6.58
C GLY A 81 1.43 -4.02 -7.04
N LEU A 82 1.72 -4.22 -8.32
CA LEU A 82 3.05 -4.01 -8.90
C LEU A 82 3.53 -2.55 -8.74
N PHE A 83 2.70 -1.57 -9.09
CA PHE A 83 3.05 -0.16 -8.91
C PHE A 83 3.27 0.20 -7.44
N GLY A 84 2.49 -0.40 -6.54
CA GLY A 84 2.66 -0.24 -5.11
C GLY A 84 3.99 -0.80 -4.59
N VAL A 85 4.41 -2.00 -5.02
CA VAL A 85 5.73 -2.53 -4.61
C VAL A 85 6.89 -1.74 -5.18
N LEU A 86 6.77 -1.18 -6.39
CA LEU A 86 7.79 -0.29 -6.95
C LEU A 86 7.87 1.03 -6.17
N ALA A 87 6.75 1.57 -5.72
CA ALA A 87 6.72 2.74 -4.84
C ALA A 87 7.38 2.42 -3.49
N MET A 88 7.10 1.26 -2.88
CA MET A 88 7.79 0.82 -1.66
C MET A 88 9.29 0.68 -1.88
N LEU A 89 9.74 0.14 -3.02
CA LEU A 89 11.16 0.03 -3.37
C LEU A 89 11.83 1.40 -3.42
N ARG A 90 11.18 2.37 -4.08
CA ARG A 90 11.64 3.76 -4.15
C ARG A 90 11.70 4.40 -2.76
N ASN A 91 10.75 4.10 -1.88
CA ASN A 91 10.76 4.64 -0.52
C ASN A 91 11.93 4.06 0.29
N ILE A 92 12.23 2.77 0.12
CA ILE A 92 13.40 2.14 0.73
C ILE A 92 14.70 2.79 0.21
N THR A 93 14.81 3.06 -1.10
CA THR A 93 16.01 3.76 -1.63
C THR A 93 16.18 5.16 -1.08
N ASP A 94 15.09 5.92 -0.97
CA ASP A 94 15.14 7.29 -0.50
C ASP A 94 15.49 7.34 1.00
N GLU A 95 14.92 6.43 1.79
CA GLU A 95 15.17 6.35 3.24
C GLU A 95 16.57 5.86 3.59
N PHE A 96 17.14 5.00 2.74
CA PHE A 96 18.48 4.45 2.88
C PHE A 96 19.39 4.90 1.72
N SER A 97 19.40 6.19 1.42
CA SER A 97 20.13 6.77 0.28
C SER A 97 21.65 6.52 0.27
N PHE A 98 22.23 6.17 1.43
CA PHE A 98 23.65 5.85 1.59
C PHE A 98 23.92 4.34 1.61
N ALA A 99 22.90 3.49 1.48
CA ALA A 99 23.08 2.05 1.40
C ALA A 99 23.85 1.67 0.12
N SER A 100 24.74 0.69 0.25
CA SER A 100 25.46 0.17 -0.92
C SER A 100 24.53 -0.60 -1.85
N MET A 101 24.86 -0.65 -3.14
CA MET A 101 24.16 -1.50 -4.10
C MET A 101 24.09 -2.97 -3.64
N ASN A 102 25.17 -3.49 -3.04
CA ASN A 102 25.19 -4.86 -2.49
C ASN A 102 24.19 -5.09 -1.34
N THR A 103 23.79 -4.03 -0.63
CA THR A 103 22.71 -4.12 0.37
C THR A 103 21.35 -4.03 -0.32
N PHE A 104 21.22 -3.14 -1.29
CA PHE A 104 19.97 -2.91 -2.00
C PHE A 104 19.52 -4.12 -2.84
N THR A 105 20.46 -4.83 -3.47
CA THR A 105 20.16 -6.04 -4.25
C THR A 105 19.65 -7.20 -3.38
N LYS A 106 19.84 -7.13 -2.06
CA LYS A 106 19.28 -8.12 -1.11
C LYS A 106 17.87 -7.75 -0.65
N CYS A 107 17.37 -6.57 -1.03
CA CYS A 107 16.02 -6.15 -0.69
C CYS A 107 15.00 -7.01 -1.43
N LYS A 108 14.06 -7.59 -0.67
CA LYS A 108 12.93 -8.35 -1.18
C LYS A 108 11.66 -7.74 -0.61
N ILE A 109 10.79 -7.27 -1.50
CA ILE A 109 9.54 -6.59 -1.12
C ILE A 109 8.39 -7.51 -1.46
N PHE A 110 7.48 -7.70 -0.52
CA PHE A 110 6.38 -8.63 -0.70
C PHE A 110 5.08 -7.90 -1.03
N SER A 111 4.25 -8.55 -1.85
CA SER A 111 2.85 -8.18 -2.03
C SER A 111 1.97 -9.40 -1.91
N VAL A 112 0.84 -9.24 -1.21
CA VAL A 112 -0.23 -10.21 -1.15
C VAL A 112 -1.36 -9.72 -2.03
N ARG A 113 -1.92 -10.62 -2.83
CA ARG A 113 -3.12 -10.35 -3.60
C ARG A 113 -4.18 -11.41 -3.31
N ALA A 114 -5.35 -11.00 -2.84
CA ALA A 114 -6.52 -11.86 -2.80
C ALA A 114 -7.33 -11.71 -4.09
N ALA A 115 -7.57 -12.80 -4.82
CA ALA A 115 -8.34 -12.77 -6.06
C ALA A 115 -9.12 -14.07 -6.25
N GLY A 116 -10.42 -13.96 -6.54
CA GLY A 116 -11.32 -15.11 -6.57
C GLY A 116 -11.35 -15.81 -5.21
N GLU A 117 -11.00 -17.09 -5.19
CA GLU A 117 -10.94 -17.93 -3.98
C GLU A 117 -9.50 -18.13 -3.47
N ASN A 118 -8.53 -17.41 -4.05
CA ASN A 118 -7.11 -17.62 -3.82
C ASN A 118 -6.42 -16.39 -3.22
N ILE A 119 -5.38 -16.65 -2.45
CA ILE A 119 -4.42 -15.66 -1.97
C ILE A 119 -3.07 -15.96 -2.62
N TYR A 120 -2.51 -14.97 -3.28
CA TYR A 120 -1.23 -15.06 -3.97
C TYR A 120 -0.19 -14.25 -3.20
N LEU A 121 0.97 -14.85 -2.92
CA LEU A 121 2.14 -14.16 -2.43
C LEU A 121 3.08 -13.89 -3.60
N TRP A 122 3.42 -12.62 -3.78
CA TRP A 122 4.37 -12.14 -4.78
C TRP A 122 5.55 -11.48 -4.09
N SER A 123 6.68 -11.46 -4.76
CA SER A 123 7.84 -10.69 -4.33
C SER A 123 8.49 -9.94 -5.48
N LEU A 124 9.02 -8.77 -5.19
CA LEU A 124 9.93 -8.03 -6.06
C LEU A 124 11.34 -8.20 -5.48
N LEU A 125 12.24 -8.81 -6.25
CA LEU A 125 13.64 -9.02 -5.87
C LEU A 125 14.59 -8.73 -7.04
N PHE A 126 15.85 -8.45 -6.74
CA PHE A 126 16.89 -8.28 -7.75
C PHE A 126 17.42 -9.63 -8.23
N GLU A 127 17.43 -9.85 -9.54
CA GLU A 127 18.01 -11.03 -10.20
C GLU A 127 19.41 -10.69 -10.75
N PRO A 128 20.50 -11.25 -10.18
CA PRO A 128 21.86 -10.95 -10.61
C PRO A 128 22.15 -11.26 -12.08
N GLU A 129 21.61 -12.36 -12.62
CA GLU A 129 21.90 -12.77 -14.00
C GLU A 129 21.30 -11.79 -15.02
N GLY A 130 20.06 -11.33 -14.75
CA GLY A 130 19.37 -10.32 -15.56
C GLY A 130 19.77 -8.89 -15.24
N SER A 131 20.44 -8.65 -14.11
CA SER A 131 20.77 -7.31 -13.57
C SER A 131 19.55 -6.39 -13.45
N MET A 132 18.39 -6.95 -13.09
CA MET A 132 17.12 -6.21 -12.98
C MET A 132 16.26 -6.74 -11.83
N PHE A 133 15.27 -5.94 -11.42
CA PHE A 133 14.25 -6.41 -10.48
C PHE A 133 13.17 -7.19 -11.22
N GLU A 134 12.82 -8.35 -10.69
CA GLU A 134 11.80 -9.23 -11.23
C GLU A 134 10.68 -9.46 -10.21
N LEU A 135 9.46 -9.58 -10.71
CA LEU A 135 8.28 -9.90 -9.90
C LEU A 135 8.01 -11.42 -9.98
N TRP A 136 8.13 -12.10 -8.85
CA TRP A 136 7.99 -13.55 -8.73
C TRP A 136 6.72 -13.92 -7.96
N GLN A 137 6.00 -14.94 -8.43
CA GLN A 137 4.94 -15.57 -7.63
C GLN A 137 5.59 -16.60 -6.71
N GLU A 138 5.63 -16.30 -5.42
CA GLU A 138 6.26 -17.15 -4.40
C GLU A 138 5.35 -18.33 -4.01
N HIS A 139 4.07 -18.04 -3.82
CA HIS A 139 3.12 -19.03 -3.33
C HIS A 139 1.69 -18.66 -3.72
N MET A 140 0.81 -19.65 -3.70
CA MET A 140 -0.63 -19.46 -3.83
C MET A 140 -1.35 -20.42 -2.87
N VAL A 141 -2.29 -19.87 -2.10
CA VAL A 141 -3.17 -20.64 -1.20
C VAL A 141 -4.59 -20.50 -1.72
N GLY A 142 -5.26 -21.61 -1.95
CA GLY A 142 -6.66 -21.68 -2.41
C GLY A 142 -7.43 -22.78 -1.72
N GLN A 143 -8.75 -22.78 -1.83
CA GLN A 143 -9.56 -23.91 -1.35
C GLN A 143 -9.30 -25.16 -2.21
N GLN A 144 -8.84 -26.24 -1.58
CA GLN A 144 -8.98 -27.58 -2.15
C GLN A 144 -10.46 -27.96 -2.07
N ARG A 145 -11.11 -28.21 -3.20
CA ARG A 145 -12.41 -28.90 -3.21
C ARG A 145 -12.19 -30.31 -2.66
N ILE A 146 -12.68 -30.56 -1.45
CA ILE A 146 -12.83 -31.90 -0.85
C ILE A 146 -14.06 -32.56 -1.45
#